data_AF-A0A1H9ISU7-F1
#
_entry.id   AF-A0A1H9ISU7-F1
#
_cell.length_a   1.000
_cell.length_b   1.000
_cell.length_c   1.000
_cell.angle_alpha   90.00
_cell.angle_beta   90.00
_cell.angle_gamma   90.00
#
_symmetry.space_group_name_H-M   'P 1'
#
loop_
_entity.id
_entity.type
_entity.pdbx_description
1 polymer ?
#
loop_
_entity_poly.entity_id
_entity_poly.type
_entity_poly.pdbx_seq_one_letter_code
_entity_poly.pdbx_strand_id
1 'polypeptide(L)'
;MSGSYDWLPKLKKAIPKFAFGDKIDMYVMALEGWRRGLNLTFYTIGSKNLIRFKLSDKNNEHHFSVTRGDKVTKKATEICIDKNLTKEYLSNSSVPVPEGRVFTQEATNDEILNYANEIKYPVVIKPLDGRRGKGVISNIKNKEELLNAIKYLKVDLNINKMIVEQYFKGEEYRLYVVNGEVAGVIKRTPANITGNGKDTIQKLIEDKNAERKKVPNLHARLIKIDHEVLQHLDQEGYSLESILENGKKLFLRQKGNLSTGGDSIDFTEEISETVKDIAIKASYAIPGLPQCGVDVLYNSKDNKAVVIEVNSRAGAGGHLFPLEGKARDIPKKIINYYFPNSKIINEDINNLFFDYESYWNLLKSGKAQEIKVAPFPKGEIIMKKFNFIMADKIALNKSQFELIGKKASKFRVSGYLKLKSENEYQLVVAGPKEVVYELKDYVAEKLDKSSKITSEKASNFTGSLKLGFDIYRKPKKTVKIKSKNNSKTNSESKTNLKENKQKVDKKAGI
;
A
#
# COMPACT_ATOMS: atom_id res chain seq x y z
N MET A 1 -8.18 15.85 13.41
CA MET A 1 -6.98 15.34 14.11
C MET A 1 -5.74 15.77 13.34
N SER A 2 -5.03 16.78 13.82
CA SER A 2 -3.69 17.14 13.32
C SER A 2 -2.64 16.31 14.07
N GLY A 3 -2.59 15.00 13.80
CA GLY A 3 -1.59 14.12 14.39
C GLY A 3 -0.31 14.13 13.56
N SER A 4 0.83 14.43 14.17
CA SER A 4 2.13 14.15 13.55
C SER A 4 2.26 12.64 13.41
N TYR A 5 2.13 12.12 12.18
CA TYR A 5 2.29 10.69 11.94
C TYR A 5 3.69 10.19 12.38
N ASP A 6 3.72 9.13 13.19
CA ASP A 6 4.96 8.46 13.60
C ASP A 6 5.40 7.41 12.56
N TRP A 7 5.61 7.88 11.33
CA TRP A 7 6.14 7.06 10.24
C TRP A 7 7.66 7.02 10.27
N LEU A 8 8.22 5.94 9.70
CA LEU A 8 9.66 5.78 9.53
C LEU A 8 10.29 7.02 8.86
N PRO A 9 11.26 7.71 9.50
CA PRO A 9 11.85 8.93 8.96
C PRO A 9 12.41 8.76 7.55
N LYS A 10 13.05 7.61 7.27
CA LYS A 10 13.61 7.23 5.95
C LYS A 10 12.59 7.12 4.82
N LEU A 11 11.29 7.06 5.13
CA LEU A 11 10.20 6.93 4.16
C LEU A 11 9.44 8.25 3.94
N LYS A 12 9.37 9.14 4.95
CA LYS A 12 8.59 10.39 4.91
C LYS A 12 8.84 11.26 3.68
N LYS A 13 10.08 11.26 3.17
CA LYS A 13 10.46 12.05 2.01
C LYS A 13 10.75 11.19 0.78
N ALA A 14 11.10 9.92 0.94
CA ALA A 14 11.67 9.11 -0.13
C ALA A 14 10.64 8.47 -1.07
N ILE A 15 9.35 8.54 -0.75
CA ILE A 15 8.32 7.83 -1.49
C ILE A 15 7.72 8.77 -2.55
N PRO A 16 7.88 8.48 -3.85
CA PRO A 16 7.24 9.25 -4.89
C PRO A 16 5.72 9.04 -4.81
N LYS A 17 4.94 10.10 -5.07
CA LYS A 17 3.46 10.02 -5.09
C LYS A 17 2.94 8.93 -6.04
N PHE A 18 3.66 8.66 -7.14
CA PHE A 18 3.33 7.59 -8.07
C PHE A 18 3.28 6.20 -7.40
N ALA A 19 4.07 5.98 -6.35
CA ALA A 19 4.10 4.73 -5.60
C ALA A 19 2.95 4.60 -4.59
N PHE A 20 2.13 5.63 -4.35
CA PHE A 20 1.06 5.58 -3.35
C PHE A 20 -0.03 4.55 -3.72
N GLY A 21 -0.80 4.13 -2.72
CA GLY A 21 -1.88 3.15 -2.88
C GLY A 21 -1.35 1.75 -3.18
N ASP A 22 -1.82 1.11 -4.26
CA ASP A 22 -1.55 -0.32 -4.52
C ASP A 22 -0.11 -0.63 -4.96
N LYS A 23 0.70 0.39 -5.27
CA LYS A 23 2.10 0.20 -5.67
C LYS A 23 3.07 0.31 -4.50
N ILE A 24 2.60 0.74 -3.33
CA ILE A 24 3.47 1.19 -2.24
C ILE A 24 4.31 0.03 -1.71
N ASP A 25 3.67 -1.13 -1.53
CA ASP A 25 4.28 -2.32 -0.96
C ASP A 25 5.44 -2.85 -1.81
N MET A 26 5.28 -2.90 -3.14
CA MET A 26 6.36 -3.31 -4.05
C MET A 26 7.50 -2.29 -4.01
N TYR A 27 7.17 -1.00 -4.01
CA TYR A 27 8.15 0.06 -4.03
C TYR A 27 9.01 0.08 -2.77
N VAL A 28 8.40 0.03 -1.58
CA VAL A 28 9.15 0.06 -0.30
C VAL A 28 10.01 -1.18 -0.10
N MET A 29 9.56 -2.35 -0.57
CA MET A 29 10.36 -3.58 -0.57
C MET A 29 11.60 -3.45 -1.47
N ALA A 30 11.40 -3.00 -2.70
CA ALA A 30 12.50 -2.77 -3.64
C ALA A 30 13.47 -1.69 -3.14
N LEU A 31 12.94 -0.61 -2.54
CA LEU A 31 13.72 0.49 -1.96
C LEU A 31 14.59 0.03 -0.79
N GLU A 32 14.05 -0.79 0.11
CA GLU A 32 14.79 -1.34 1.25
C GLU A 32 15.98 -2.18 0.77
N GLY A 33 15.75 -3.11 -0.16
CA GLY A 33 16.82 -3.93 -0.71
C GLY A 33 17.88 -3.12 -1.45
N TRP A 34 17.44 -2.19 -2.29
CA TRP A 34 18.33 -1.32 -3.05
C TRP A 34 19.24 -0.47 -2.16
N ARG A 35 18.72 0.11 -1.07
CA ARG A 35 19.51 0.91 -0.09
C ARG A 35 20.55 0.11 0.69
N ARG A 36 20.42 -1.21 0.70
CA ARG A 36 21.43 -2.12 1.24
C ARG A 36 22.50 -2.49 0.21
N GLY A 37 22.44 -1.89 -0.98
CA GLY A 37 23.35 -2.16 -2.09
C GLY A 37 23.06 -3.43 -2.86
N LEU A 38 21.89 -4.05 -2.65
CA LEU A 38 21.48 -5.17 -3.49
C LEU A 38 21.19 -4.67 -4.90
N ASN A 39 21.56 -5.46 -5.89
CA ASN A 39 21.18 -5.21 -7.27
C ASN A 39 19.65 -5.33 -7.37
N LEU A 40 19.01 -4.32 -7.91
CA LEU A 40 17.56 -4.30 -8.09
C LEU A 40 17.22 -4.35 -9.58
N THR A 41 16.35 -5.29 -9.95
CA THR A 41 15.82 -5.40 -11.30
C THR A 41 14.31 -5.56 -11.26
N PHE A 42 13.59 -4.75 -12.03
CA PHE A 42 12.17 -4.91 -12.29
C PHE A 42 11.94 -5.67 -13.59
N TYR A 43 10.94 -6.54 -13.65
CA TYR A 43 10.63 -7.31 -14.85
C TYR A 43 9.12 -7.61 -14.97
N THR A 44 8.67 -7.98 -16.17
CA THR A 44 7.28 -8.36 -16.44
C THR A 44 7.10 -9.86 -16.57
N ILE A 45 5.92 -10.36 -16.20
CA ILE A 45 5.49 -11.74 -16.44
C ILE A 45 4.10 -11.77 -17.07
N GLY A 46 3.91 -12.74 -17.96
CA GLY A 46 2.64 -13.03 -18.63
C GLY A 46 2.16 -11.94 -19.59
N SER A 47 1.08 -12.23 -20.32
CA SER A 47 0.52 -11.37 -21.37
C SER A 47 -0.01 -10.01 -20.87
N LYS A 48 -0.28 -9.86 -19.58
CA LYS A 48 -0.77 -8.62 -18.96
C LYS A 48 0.34 -7.73 -18.39
N ASN A 49 1.61 -8.02 -18.70
CA ASN A 49 2.79 -7.32 -18.20
C ASN A 49 2.75 -7.12 -16.68
N LEU A 50 2.51 -8.19 -15.91
CA LEU A 50 2.49 -8.10 -14.45
C LEU A 50 3.91 -7.83 -13.96
N ILE A 51 4.11 -6.72 -13.24
CA ILE A 51 5.43 -6.32 -12.78
C ILE A 51 5.82 -7.10 -11.51
N ARG A 52 7.08 -7.53 -11.47
CA ARG A 52 7.78 -8.15 -10.35
C ARG A 52 9.14 -7.46 -10.20
N PHE A 53 9.85 -7.77 -9.12
CA PHE A 53 11.23 -7.37 -8.98
C PHE A 53 12.05 -8.50 -8.40
N LYS A 54 13.36 -8.46 -8.64
CA LYS A 54 14.33 -9.33 -8.01
C LYS A 54 15.42 -8.49 -7.36
N LEU A 55 15.93 -9.01 -6.25
CA LEU A 55 17.08 -8.46 -5.54
C LEU A 55 18.20 -9.50 -5.60
N SER A 56 19.44 -9.07 -5.74
CA SER A 56 20.59 -9.99 -5.68
C SER A 56 21.84 -9.37 -5.08
N ASP A 57 22.63 -10.20 -4.40
CA ASP A 57 24.01 -9.92 -4.04
C ASP A 57 24.96 -10.79 -4.91
N LYS A 58 26.17 -11.10 -4.45
CA LYS A 58 27.10 -11.95 -5.21
C LYS A 58 26.71 -13.44 -5.22
N ASN A 59 25.99 -13.89 -4.19
CA ASN A 59 25.76 -15.31 -3.90
C ASN A 59 24.29 -15.69 -4.03
N ASN A 60 23.38 -14.75 -3.84
CA ASN A 60 21.94 -14.99 -3.76
C ASN A 60 21.17 -14.08 -4.72
N GLU A 61 20.13 -14.62 -5.34
CA GLU A 61 19.11 -13.88 -6.07
C GLU A 61 17.73 -14.33 -5.58
N HIS A 62 16.86 -13.37 -5.29
CA HIS A 62 15.51 -13.64 -4.82
C HIS A 62 14.48 -12.82 -5.59
N HIS A 63 13.40 -13.49 -6.00
CA HIS A 63 12.29 -12.90 -6.73
C HIS A 63 11.12 -12.56 -5.82
N PHE A 64 10.51 -11.40 -6.06
CA PHE A 64 9.45 -10.87 -5.23
C PHE A 64 8.21 -10.46 -6.04
N SER A 65 7.04 -10.84 -5.50
CA SER A 65 5.71 -10.43 -5.94
C SER A 65 5.10 -9.54 -4.86
N VAL A 66 5.25 -8.22 -5.04
CA VAL A 66 4.87 -7.23 -4.02
C VAL A 66 5.73 -7.44 -2.76
N THR A 67 5.19 -8.00 -1.68
CA THR A 67 5.93 -8.35 -0.46
C THR A 67 6.36 -9.80 -0.40
N ARG A 68 5.76 -10.68 -1.22
CA ARG A 68 6.02 -12.14 -1.18
C ARG A 68 7.29 -12.48 -1.94
N GLY A 69 8.31 -12.97 -1.24
CA GLY A 69 9.51 -13.53 -1.86
C GLY A 69 9.34 -15.00 -2.26
N ASP A 70 10.31 -15.52 -3.02
CA ASP A 70 10.31 -16.87 -3.60
C ASP A 70 10.51 -18.02 -2.61
N LYS A 71 11.08 -17.78 -1.42
CA LYS A 71 11.08 -18.75 -0.31
C LYS A 71 9.66 -19.11 0.19
N VAL A 72 8.63 -18.36 -0.17
CA VAL A 72 7.23 -18.79 0.00
C VAL A 72 6.87 -19.73 -1.14
N THR A 73 6.69 -21.01 -0.81
CA THR A 73 6.51 -22.04 -1.84
C THR A 73 5.19 -21.88 -2.60
N LYS A 74 5.14 -22.46 -3.81
CA LYS A 74 3.89 -22.52 -4.59
C LYS A 74 2.79 -23.25 -3.80
N LYS A 75 3.15 -24.35 -3.12
CA LYS A 75 2.22 -25.13 -2.28
C LYS A 75 1.66 -24.30 -1.12
N ALA A 76 2.50 -23.54 -0.42
CA ALA A 76 2.05 -22.63 0.63
C ALA A 76 1.08 -21.57 0.08
N THR A 77 1.35 -21.06 -1.12
CA THR A 77 0.46 -20.10 -1.80
C THR A 77 -0.89 -20.73 -2.14
N GLU A 78 -0.91 -21.97 -2.66
CA GLU A 78 -2.13 -22.72 -2.97
C GLU A 78 -2.96 -22.98 -1.71
N ILE A 79 -2.31 -23.41 -0.61
CA ILE A 79 -2.95 -23.60 0.69
C ILE A 79 -3.61 -22.29 1.15
N CYS A 80 -2.87 -21.17 1.17
CA CYS A 80 -3.40 -19.88 1.62
C CYS A 80 -4.55 -19.32 0.76
N ILE A 81 -4.69 -19.75 -0.51
CA ILE A 81 -5.78 -19.31 -1.39
C ILE A 81 -7.05 -20.10 -1.10
N ASP A 82 -6.92 -21.38 -0.74
CA ASP A 82 -8.03 -22.23 -0.35
C ASP A 82 -8.31 -22.11 1.16
N LYS A 83 -9.42 -21.46 1.51
CA LYS A 83 -9.78 -21.23 2.92
C LYS A 83 -10.05 -22.53 3.66
N ASN A 84 -10.62 -23.54 3.01
CA ASN A 84 -10.91 -24.81 3.66
C ASN A 84 -9.60 -25.54 3.94
N LEU A 85 -8.72 -25.62 2.93
CA LEU A 85 -7.41 -26.23 3.11
C LEU A 85 -6.59 -25.49 4.16
N THR A 86 -6.54 -24.15 4.13
CA THR A 86 -5.91 -23.34 5.18
C THR A 86 -6.41 -23.74 6.56
N LYS A 87 -7.74 -23.82 6.73
CA LYS A 87 -8.37 -24.18 7.99
C LYS A 87 -7.99 -25.58 8.46
N GLU A 88 -7.94 -26.57 7.57
CA GLU A 88 -7.50 -27.94 7.88
C GLU A 88 -6.06 -27.96 8.44
N TYR A 89 -5.11 -27.27 7.78
CA TYR A 89 -3.73 -27.17 8.27
C TYR A 89 -3.64 -26.51 9.65
N LEU A 90 -4.43 -25.46 9.87
CA LEU A 90 -4.49 -24.75 11.16
C LEU A 90 -5.07 -25.64 12.26
N SER A 91 -6.23 -26.27 12.04
CA SER A 91 -6.87 -27.18 12.99
C SER A 91 -5.98 -28.35 13.35
N ASN A 92 -5.35 -28.99 12.36
CA ASN A 92 -4.44 -30.13 12.57
C ASN A 92 -3.19 -29.73 13.39
N SER A 93 -2.84 -28.45 13.40
CA SER A 93 -1.73 -27.90 14.18
C SER A 93 -2.19 -27.28 15.51
N SER A 94 -3.42 -27.56 15.95
CA SER A 94 -4.03 -26.98 17.17
C SER A 94 -4.05 -25.45 17.19
N VAL A 95 -4.12 -24.83 16.01
CA VAL A 95 -4.32 -23.38 15.89
C VAL A 95 -5.83 -23.10 15.96
N PRO A 96 -6.31 -22.23 16.87
CA PRO A 96 -7.73 -21.95 16.99
C PRO A 96 -8.31 -21.34 15.71
N VAL A 97 -9.36 -21.96 15.17
CA VAL A 97 -10.16 -21.47 14.05
C VAL A 97 -11.64 -21.59 14.41
N PRO A 98 -12.53 -20.79 13.81
CA PRO A 98 -13.97 -20.98 14.01
C PRO A 98 -14.39 -22.37 13.55
N GLU A 99 -15.15 -23.12 14.35
CA GLU A 99 -15.72 -24.40 13.91
C GLU A 99 -16.64 -24.16 12.70
N GLY A 100 -16.62 -25.05 11.70
CA GLY A 100 -17.43 -24.83 10.50
C GLY A 100 -17.26 -25.87 9.40
N ARG A 101 -18.27 -25.98 8.53
CA ARG A 101 -18.38 -26.99 7.46
C ARG A 101 -18.70 -26.35 6.12
N VAL A 102 -18.10 -26.91 5.06
CA VAL A 102 -18.34 -26.50 3.67
C VAL A 102 -19.57 -27.21 3.11
N PHE A 103 -20.37 -26.45 2.36
CA PHE A 103 -21.57 -26.89 1.67
C PHE A 103 -21.45 -26.55 0.18
N THR A 104 -21.76 -27.53 -0.66
CA THR A 104 -21.83 -27.36 -2.12
C THR A 104 -23.23 -26.89 -2.54
N GLN A 105 -23.42 -26.68 -3.84
CA GLN A 105 -24.71 -26.30 -4.41
C GLN A 105 -25.79 -27.35 -4.16
N GLU A 106 -25.40 -28.62 -4.09
CA GLU A 106 -26.26 -29.79 -3.86
C GLU A 106 -26.79 -29.85 -2.42
N ALA A 107 -26.12 -29.19 -1.47
CA ALA A 107 -26.56 -29.18 -0.09
C ALA A 107 -27.94 -28.53 0.05
N THR A 108 -28.86 -29.26 0.68
CA THR A 108 -30.21 -28.78 0.96
C THR A 108 -30.19 -27.67 2.02
N ASN A 109 -31.23 -26.83 2.05
CA ASN A 109 -31.33 -25.82 3.12
C ASN A 109 -31.42 -26.48 4.49
N ASP A 110 -32.11 -27.62 4.62
CA ASP A 110 -32.25 -28.34 5.88
C ASP A 110 -30.93 -28.89 6.40
N GLU A 111 -30.06 -29.42 5.53
CA GLU A 111 -28.69 -29.82 5.93
C GLU A 111 -27.89 -28.65 6.52
N ILE A 112 -27.96 -27.49 5.89
CA ILE A 112 -27.23 -26.29 6.33
C ILE A 112 -27.79 -25.79 7.67
N LEU A 113 -29.13 -25.80 7.82
CA LEU A 113 -29.82 -25.40 9.04
C LEU A 113 -29.54 -26.36 10.20
N ASN A 114 -29.57 -27.67 9.95
CA ASN A 114 -29.28 -28.69 10.96
C ASN A 114 -27.86 -28.52 11.49
N TYR A 115 -26.89 -28.32 10.60
CA TYR A 115 -25.51 -28.04 11.01
C TYR A 115 -25.38 -26.72 11.81
N ALA A 116 -26.09 -25.66 11.40
CA ALA A 116 -26.09 -24.41 12.16
C ALA A 116 -26.66 -24.58 13.58
N ASN A 117 -27.65 -25.47 13.76
CA ASN A 117 -28.17 -25.83 15.07
C ASN A 117 -27.14 -26.64 15.89
N GLU A 118 -26.41 -27.57 15.25
CA GLU A 118 -25.36 -28.37 15.88
C GLU A 118 -24.25 -27.49 16.48
N ILE A 119 -23.73 -26.54 15.70
CA ILE A 119 -22.65 -25.62 16.16
C ILE A 119 -23.16 -24.42 16.98
N LYS A 120 -24.49 -24.28 17.08
CA LYS A 120 -25.24 -23.24 17.79
C LYS A 120 -25.09 -21.83 17.18
N TYR A 121 -26.21 -21.11 17.14
CA TYR A 121 -26.24 -19.69 16.81
C TYR A 121 -25.56 -18.84 17.91
N PRO A 122 -24.97 -17.68 17.56
CA PRO A 122 -24.91 -17.10 16.20
C PRO A 122 -23.88 -17.79 15.28
N VAL A 123 -24.15 -17.74 13.97
CA VAL A 123 -23.26 -18.28 12.92
C VAL A 123 -22.86 -17.23 11.90
N VAL A 124 -21.88 -17.57 11.07
CA VAL A 124 -21.40 -16.82 9.91
C VAL A 124 -21.55 -17.71 8.69
N ILE A 125 -22.02 -17.16 7.58
CA ILE A 125 -22.00 -17.85 6.29
C ILE A 125 -21.20 -17.01 5.28
N LYS A 126 -20.31 -17.67 4.53
CA LYS A 126 -19.48 -16.98 3.53
C LYS A 126 -19.14 -17.86 2.33
N PRO A 127 -18.95 -17.26 1.13
CA PRO A 127 -18.41 -17.97 -0.02
C PRO A 127 -17.00 -18.50 0.25
N LEU A 128 -16.73 -19.72 -0.21
CA LEU A 128 -15.40 -20.32 -0.11
C LEU A 128 -14.38 -19.47 -0.90
N ASP A 129 -14.69 -19.17 -2.16
CA ASP A 129 -13.82 -18.41 -3.08
C ASP A 129 -13.98 -16.87 -2.98
N GLY A 130 -14.71 -16.39 -1.98
CA GLY A 130 -14.98 -14.95 -1.80
C GLY A 130 -13.74 -14.15 -1.44
N ARG A 131 -13.52 -13.00 -2.10
CA ARG A 131 -12.44 -12.05 -1.77
C ARG A 131 -13.00 -10.78 -1.14
N ARG A 132 -12.21 -10.12 -0.30
CA ARG A 132 -12.53 -8.80 0.32
C ARG A 132 -13.86 -8.80 1.11
N GLY A 133 -14.25 -9.94 1.64
CA GLY A 133 -15.48 -10.09 2.42
C GLY A 133 -16.79 -9.98 1.63
N LYS A 134 -16.77 -9.97 0.28
CA LYS A 134 -18.02 -10.01 -0.51
C LYS A 134 -18.76 -11.31 -0.22
N GLY A 135 -20.05 -11.20 0.13
CA GLY A 135 -20.89 -12.35 0.49
C GLY A 135 -20.66 -12.91 1.90
N VAL A 136 -19.79 -12.31 2.72
CA VAL A 136 -19.69 -12.72 4.13
C VAL A 136 -20.85 -12.07 4.89
N ILE A 137 -21.74 -12.90 5.45
CA ILE A 137 -22.84 -12.50 6.33
C ILE A 137 -22.56 -13.10 7.71
N SER A 138 -22.45 -12.24 8.72
CA SER A 138 -22.01 -12.61 10.06
C SER A 138 -23.06 -12.28 11.11
N ASN A 139 -22.95 -12.90 12.29
CA ASN A 139 -23.84 -12.68 13.43
C ASN A 139 -25.30 -13.02 13.08
N ILE A 140 -25.50 -14.08 12.30
CA ILE A 140 -26.80 -14.66 11.98
C ILE A 140 -27.30 -15.34 13.26
N LYS A 141 -28.45 -14.94 13.78
CA LYS A 141 -28.91 -15.35 15.12
C LYS A 141 -29.95 -16.45 15.11
N ASN A 142 -30.58 -16.71 13.98
CA ASN A 142 -31.70 -17.64 13.88
C ASN A 142 -31.82 -18.24 12.46
N LYS A 143 -32.74 -19.21 12.35
CA LYS A 143 -33.05 -19.94 11.11
C LYS A 143 -33.49 -19.02 9.96
N GLU A 144 -34.32 -18.02 10.25
CA GLU A 144 -34.87 -17.14 9.21
C GLU A 144 -33.78 -16.26 8.59
N GLU A 145 -32.94 -15.64 9.41
CA GLU A 145 -31.77 -14.89 8.95
C GLU A 145 -30.82 -15.77 8.13
N LEU A 146 -30.62 -17.03 8.53
CA LEU A 146 -29.77 -17.97 7.79
C LEU A 146 -30.36 -18.33 6.42
N LEU A 147 -31.67 -18.58 6.33
CA LEU A 147 -32.35 -18.84 5.06
C LEU A 147 -32.24 -17.66 4.10
N ASN A 148 -32.43 -16.44 4.60
CA ASN A 148 -32.25 -15.21 3.81
C ASN A 148 -30.80 -15.08 3.31
N ALA A 149 -29.83 -15.37 4.17
CA ALA A 149 -28.42 -15.35 3.82
C ALA A 149 -28.08 -16.42 2.74
N ILE A 150 -28.59 -17.64 2.87
CA ILE A 150 -28.42 -18.72 1.88
C ILE A 150 -29.00 -18.29 0.54
N LYS A 151 -30.22 -17.74 0.52
CA LYS A 151 -30.88 -17.25 -0.69
C LYS A 151 -30.04 -16.18 -1.38
N TYR A 152 -29.58 -15.17 -0.64
CA TYR A 152 -28.71 -14.12 -1.17
C TYR A 152 -27.44 -14.69 -1.81
N LEU A 153 -26.79 -15.67 -1.16
CA LEU A 153 -25.56 -16.28 -1.70
C LEU A 153 -25.82 -17.15 -2.93
N LYS A 154 -26.81 -18.05 -2.88
CA LYS A 154 -27.10 -18.97 -3.98
C LYS A 154 -27.71 -18.26 -5.17
N VAL A 155 -28.67 -17.35 -4.95
CA VAL A 155 -29.47 -16.72 -6.02
C VAL A 155 -28.80 -15.43 -6.49
N ASP A 156 -28.59 -14.47 -5.59
CA ASP A 156 -28.20 -13.10 -6.00
C ASP A 156 -26.71 -13.02 -6.36
N LEU A 157 -25.86 -13.81 -5.69
CA LEU A 157 -24.42 -13.85 -5.94
C LEU A 157 -23.95 -15.07 -6.74
N ASN A 158 -24.83 -16.02 -7.05
CA ASN A 158 -24.54 -17.26 -7.79
C ASN A 158 -23.32 -18.01 -7.21
N ILE A 159 -23.32 -18.24 -5.90
CA ILE A 159 -22.24 -18.90 -5.17
C ILE A 159 -22.52 -20.40 -5.03
N ASN A 160 -21.60 -21.23 -5.54
CA ASN A 160 -21.77 -22.69 -5.55
C ASN A 160 -21.13 -23.41 -4.36
N LYS A 161 -20.24 -22.74 -3.63
CA LYS A 161 -19.57 -23.29 -2.44
C LYS A 161 -19.53 -22.24 -1.35
N MET A 162 -20.07 -22.60 -0.19
CA MET A 162 -20.12 -21.74 0.99
C MET A 162 -19.74 -22.51 2.23
N ILE A 163 -19.31 -21.80 3.26
CA ILE A 163 -18.97 -22.38 4.56
C ILE A 163 -19.86 -21.71 5.62
N VAL A 164 -20.43 -22.52 6.50
CA VAL A 164 -21.10 -22.05 7.72
C VAL A 164 -20.16 -22.28 8.89
N GLU A 165 -19.92 -21.24 9.68
CA GLU A 165 -18.99 -21.24 10.80
C GLU A 165 -19.60 -20.63 12.05
N GLN A 166 -19.06 -21.00 13.21
CA GLN A 166 -19.40 -20.36 14.47
C GLN A 166 -19.07 -18.87 14.42
N TYR A 167 -19.97 -18.03 14.91
CA TYR A 167 -19.66 -16.61 15.08
C TYR A 167 -18.75 -16.41 16.29
N PHE A 168 -17.58 -15.84 16.05
CA PHE A 168 -16.67 -15.40 17.10
C PHE A 168 -16.81 -13.89 17.30
N LYS A 169 -17.17 -13.46 18.52
CA LYS A 169 -17.24 -12.05 18.87
C LYS A 169 -15.85 -11.54 19.23
N GLY A 170 -15.24 -10.74 18.37
CA GLY A 170 -13.93 -10.13 18.63
C GLY A 170 -13.64 -8.98 17.69
N GLU A 171 -12.55 -8.26 17.98
CA GLU A 171 -12.03 -7.23 17.10
C GLU A 171 -11.04 -7.83 16.10
N GLU A 172 -10.98 -7.26 14.89
CA GLU A 172 -10.13 -7.76 13.82
C GLU A 172 -8.71 -7.19 13.91
N TYR A 173 -7.72 -8.07 13.95
CA TYR A 173 -6.29 -7.73 13.91
C TYR A 173 -5.61 -8.45 12.75
N ARG A 174 -4.61 -7.80 12.14
CA ARG A 174 -3.66 -8.46 11.24
C ARG A 174 -2.28 -8.45 11.87
N LEU A 175 -1.72 -9.63 12.08
CA LEU A 175 -0.35 -9.85 12.49
C LEU A 175 0.49 -10.18 11.27
N TYR A 176 1.58 -9.47 11.04
CA TYR A 176 2.55 -9.80 10.01
C TYR A 176 3.63 -10.66 10.63
N VAL A 177 3.75 -11.92 10.19
CA VAL A 177 4.76 -12.86 10.67
C VAL A 177 5.87 -12.97 9.63
N VAL A 178 7.12 -12.92 10.07
CA VAL A 178 8.31 -13.16 9.25
C VAL A 178 9.26 -14.04 10.05
N ASN A 179 9.58 -15.21 9.51
CA ASN A 179 10.52 -16.17 10.08
C ASN A 179 10.23 -16.52 11.54
N GLY A 180 8.97 -16.82 11.87
CA GLY A 180 8.57 -17.17 13.24
C GLY A 180 8.47 -15.98 14.21
N GLU A 181 8.66 -14.75 13.76
CA GLU A 181 8.50 -13.55 14.58
C GLU A 181 7.31 -12.69 14.11
N VAL A 182 6.54 -12.14 15.04
CA VAL A 182 5.56 -11.09 14.72
C VAL A 182 6.31 -9.78 14.45
N ALA A 183 6.38 -9.40 13.18
CA ALA A 183 7.03 -8.17 12.72
C ALA A 183 6.18 -6.90 12.95
N GLY A 184 4.87 -7.06 13.12
CA GLY A 184 3.97 -5.96 13.48
C GLY A 184 2.51 -6.39 13.50
N VAL A 185 1.68 -5.66 14.24
CA VAL A 185 0.25 -5.90 14.38
C VAL A 185 -0.52 -4.62 14.08
N ILE A 186 -1.56 -4.74 13.26
CA ILE A 186 -2.51 -3.65 13.06
C ILE A 186 -3.90 -4.07 13.53
N LYS A 187 -4.54 -3.21 14.32
CA LYS A 187 -5.98 -3.25 14.52
C LYS A 187 -6.67 -2.68 13.30
N ARG A 188 -7.64 -3.43 12.77
CA ARG A 188 -8.40 -3.04 11.58
C ARG A 188 -9.75 -2.51 11.99
N THR A 189 -9.86 -1.20 11.96
CA THR A 189 -11.12 -0.54 12.29
C THR A 189 -11.94 -0.38 11.01
N PRO A 190 -13.23 -0.77 10.98
CA PRO A 190 -14.09 -0.52 9.83
C PRO A 190 -14.13 0.96 9.46
N ALA A 191 -14.51 1.26 8.21
CA ALA A 191 -14.69 2.64 7.77
C ALA A 191 -15.59 3.38 8.77
N ASN A 192 -15.18 4.57 9.21
CA ASN A 192 -15.85 5.28 10.30
C ASN A 192 -15.65 6.79 10.17
N ILE A 193 -16.46 7.56 10.88
CA ILE A 193 -16.32 9.02 11.07
C ILE A 193 -16.59 9.37 12.53
N THR A 194 -16.16 10.56 12.95
CA THR A 194 -16.42 11.09 14.28
C THR A 194 -17.13 12.42 14.14
N GLY A 195 -18.27 12.58 14.81
CA GLY A 195 -19.08 13.78 14.78
C GLY A 195 -18.35 14.95 15.43
N ASN A 196 -18.59 16.15 14.89
CA ASN A 196 -18.12 17.41 15.47
C ASN A 196 -19.30 18.31 15.91
N GLY A 197 -20.53 17.78 15.87
CA GLY A 197 -21.76 18.49 16.23
C GLY A 197 -22.18 19.60 15.25
N LYS A 198 -21.53 19.75 14.10
CA LYS A 198 -21.78 20.86 13.16
C LYS A 198 -21.87 20.42 11.70
N ASP A 199 -20.97 19.56 11.26
CA ASP A 199 -20.90 19.12 9.87
C ASP A 199 -21.78 17.88 9.61
N THR A 200 -22.30 17.78 8.38
CA THR A 200 -23.06 16.61 7.94
C THR A 200 -22.16 15.38 7.82
N ILE A 201 -22.75 14.19 7.89
CA ILE A 201 -22.05 12.93 7.66
C ILE A 201 -21.28 12.93 6.33
N GLN A 202 -21.88 13.46 5.26
CA GLN A 202 -21.19 13.60 3.98
C GLN A 202 -19.90 14.43 4.11
N LYS A 203 -19.99 15.60 4.75
CA LYS A 203 -18.83 16.49 4.95
C LYS A 203 -17.75 15.83 5.79
N LEU A 204 -18.12 15.10 6.86
CA LEU A 204 -17.19 14.33 7.68
C LEU A 204 -16.46 13.23 6.88
N ILE A 205 -17.15 12.57 5.94
CA ILE A 205 -16.55 11.58 5.03
C ILE A 205 -15.54 12.27 4.08
N GLU A 206 -15.90 13.42 3.52
CA GLU A 206 -15.04 14.20 2.62
C GLU A 206 -13.75 14.64 3.32
N ASP A 207 -13.86 15.15 4.55
CA ASP A 207 -12.72 15.61 5.34
C ASP A 207 -11.82 14.44 5.76
N LYS A 208 -12.41 13.32 6.19
CA LYS A 208 -11.63 12.10 6.46
C LYS A 208 -10.91 11.61 5.21
N ASN A 209 -11.54 11.64 4.04
CA ASN A 209 -10.90 11.27 2.78
C ASN A 209 -9.79 12.24 2.38
N ALA A 210 -9.91 13.53 2.69
CA ALA A 210 -8.83 14.50 2.48
C ALA A 210 -7.60 14.18 3.35
N GLU A 211 -7.79 13.74 4.59
CA GLU A 211 -6.70 13.25 5.44
C GLU A 211 -6.11 11.94 4.91
N ARG A 212 -6.95 10.97 4.50
CA ARG A 212 -6.50 9.70 3.91
C ARG A 212 -5.63 9.90 2.66
N LYS A 213 -5.90 10.93 1.85
CA LYS A 213 -5.05 11.31 0.69
C LYS A 213 -3.64 11.73 1.09
N LYS A 214 -3.40 12.16 2.32
CA LYS A 214 -2.05 12.51 2.81
C LYS A 214 -1.25 11.27 3.21
N VAL A 215 -1.91 10.15 3.47
CA VAL A 215 -1.27 8.89 3.89
C VAL A 215 -0.91 8.05 2.66
N PRO A 216 0.37 7.70 2.44
CA PRO A 216 0.81 6.97 1.24
C PRO A 216 0.03 5.68 0.96
N ASN A 217 -0.26 4.91 2.00
CA ASN A 217 -1.00 3.66 1.89
C ASN A 217 -2.51 3.85 1.68
N LEU A 218 -3.10 4.96 2.18
CA LEU A 218 -4.56 5.16 2.12
C LEU A 218 -4.99 6.07 0.97
N HIS A 219 -4.03 6.68 0.25
CA HIS A 219 -4.29 7.64 -0.83
C HIS A 219 -5.33 7.17 -1.86
N ALA A 220 -5.30 5.89 -2.26
CA ALA A 220 -6.23 5.31 -3.22
C ALA A 220 -7.38 4.52 -2.56
N ARG A 221 -7.45 4.50 -1.23
CA ARG A 221 -8.34 3.65 -0.42
C ARG A 221 -9.31 4.51 0.36
N LEU A 222 -10.08 5.31 -0.37
CA LEU A 222 -11.02 6.27 0.18
C LEU A 222 -12.32 5.59 0.60
N ILE A 223 -13.01 6.19 1.56
CA ILE A 223 -14.39 5.85 1.90
C ILE A 223 -15.24 6.30 0.71
N LYS A 224 -15.87 5.34 0.04
CA LYS A 224 -16.83 5.60 -1.05
C LYS A 224 -18.23 5.50 -0.48
N ILE A 225 -19.07 6.47 -0.80
CA ILE A 225 -20.51 6.41 -0.54
C ILE A 225 -21.09 5.48 -1.60
N ASP A 226 -21.29 4.22 -1.23
CA ASP A 226 -21.92 3.19 -2.05
C ASP A 226 -23.14 2.61 -1.30
N HIS A 227 -23.81 1.64 -1.91
CA HIS A 227 -25.01 1.04 -1.35
C HIS A 227 -24.80 0.49 0.07
N GLU A 228 -23.65 -0.13 0.35
CA GLU A 228 -23.36 -0.67 1.69
C GLU A 228 -23.30 0.45 2.74
N VAL A 229 -22.63 1.56 2.43
CA VAL A 229 -22.57 2.71 3.34
C VAL A 229 -23.96 3.31 3.55
N LEU A 230 -24.73 3.52 2.49
CA LEU A 230 -26.08 4.10 2.59
C LEU A 230 -27.02 3.22 3.40
N GLN A 231 -27.00 1.91 3.15
CA GLN A 231 -27.81 0.95 3.90
C GLN A 231 -27.42 0.90 5.38
N HIS A 232 -26.13 0.96 5.69
CA HIS A 232 -25.68 0.95 7.08
C HIS A 232 -26.04 2.25 7.81
N LEU A 233 -25.98 3.41 7.14
CA LEU A 233 -26.44 4.67 7.72
C LEU A 233 -27.94 4.61 8.06
N ASP A 234 -28.76 4.11 7.13
CA ASP A 234 -30.21 3.96 7.32
C ASP A 234 -30.53 3.03 8.50
N GLN A 235 -29.84 1.90 8.61
CA GLN A 235 -29.95 0.97 9.75
C GLN A 235 -29.61 1.61 11.10
N GLU A 236 -28.67 2.55 11.12
CA GLU A 236 -28.27 3.30 12.32
C GLU A 236 -29.12 4.56 12.54
N GLY A 237 -30.16 4.78 11.72
CA GLY A 237 -31.09 5.91 11.83
C GLY A 237 -30.52 7.24 11.31
N TYR A 238 -29.53 7.19 10.43
CA TYR A 238 -28.84 8.35 9.88
C TYR A 238 -28.99 8.48 8.36
N SER A 239 -28.89 9.71 7.86
CA SER A 239 -28.72 10.02 6.44
C SER A 239 -27.42 10.78 6.21
N LEU A 240 -27.05 11.00 4.94
CA LEU A 240 -25.86 11.79 4.62
C LEU A 240 -25.92 13.25 5.13
N GLU A 241 -27.14 13.78 5.29
CA GLU A 241 -27.41 15.14 5.78
C GLU A 241 -27.49 15.23 7.30
N SER A 242 -27.53 14.09 8.01
CA SER A 242 -27.53 14.08 9.47
C SER A 242 -26.26 14.70 10.03
N ILE A 243 -26.40 15.44 11.13
CA ILE A 243 -25.28 15.95 11.92
C ILE A 243 -25.03 15.00 13.07
N LEU A 244 -23.82 14.47 13.15
CA LEU A 244 -23.42 13.54 14.20
C LEU A 244 -22.96 14.31 15.45
N GLU A 245 -23.48 13.92 16.61
CA GLU A 245 -23.10 14.49 17.92
C GLU A 245 -21.58 14.58 18.08
N ASN A 246 -21.12 15.65 18.73
CA ASN A 246 -19.70 15.88 18.92
C ASN A 246 -19.05 14.72 19.69
N GLY A 247 -18.00 14.12 19.12
CA GLY A 247 -17.29 12.97 19.70
C GLY A 247 -17.92 11.61 19.40
N LYS A 248 -19.16 11.54 18.91
CA LYS A 248 -19.81 10.26 18.58
C LYS A 248 -19.13 9.64 17.37
N LYS A 249 -18.68 8.38 17.50
CA LYS A 249 -18.09 7.60 16.40
C LYS A 249 -19.18 6.80 15.71
N LEU A 250 -19.27 6.93 14.39
CA LEU A 250 -20.18 6.16 13.56
C LEU A 250 -19.37 5.28 12.60
N PHE A 251 -19.63 3.98 12.62
CA PHE A 251 -19.10 3.07 11.62
C PHE A 251 -19.96 3.17 10.36
N LEU A 252 -19.31 3.11 9.20
CA LEU A 252 -19.91 3.19 7.87
C LEU A 252 -19.96 1.82 7.19
N ARG A 253 -19.26 0.84 7.75
CA ARG A 253 -19.21 -0.56 7.29
C ARG A 253 -18.99 -1.47 8.49
N GLN A 254 -19.33 -2.75 8.32
CA GLN A 254 -19.09 -3.76 9.35
C GLN A 254 -17.65 -4.29 9.34
N LYS A 255 -16.96 -4.27 8.19
CA LYS A 255 -15.64 -4.92 8.00
C LYS A 255 -14.48 -3.93 8.01
N GLY A 256 -13.36 -4.34 8.62
CA GLY A 256 -12.11 -3.58 8.80
C GLY A 256 -11.26 -3.40 7.54
N ASN A 257 -11.79 -3.65 6.34
CA ASN A 257 -11.00 -3.68 5.11
C ASN A 257 -10.43 -2.30 4.76
N LEU A 258 -9.10 -2.18 4.76
CA LEU A 258 -8.42 -0.94 4.37
C LEU A 258 -8.81 -0.47 2.97
N SER A 259 -9.02 -1.40 2.01
CA SER A 259 -9.39 -1.08 0.63
C SER A 259 -10.74 -0.38 0.47
N THR A 260 -11.62 -0.49 1.47
CA THR A 260 -12.98 0.08 1.47
C THR A 260 -13.12 1.21 2.49
N GLY A 261 -12.00 1.82 2.89
CA GLY A 261 -12.01 2.98 3.78
C GLY A 261 -11.75 2.66 5.25
N GLY A 262 -11.42 1.41 5.60
CA GLY A 262 -10.99 1.04 6.95
C GLY A 262 -9.69 1.73 7.36
N ASP A 263 -9.45 1.79 8.68
CA ASP A 263 -8.28 2.39 9.30
C ASP A 263 -7.32 1.31 9.81
N SER A 264 -6.01 1.58 9.72
CA SER A 264 -4.95 0.76 10.33
C SER A 264 -4.34 1.51 11.50
N ILE A 265 -4.42 0.90 12.69
CA ILE A 265 -3.86 1.40 13.94
C ILE A 265 -2.79 0.41 14.38
N ASP A 266 -1.56 0.86 14.65
CA ASP A 266 -0.53 -0.02 15.22
C ASP A 266 -0.96 -0.50 16.60
N PHE A 267 -0.85 -1.81 16.83
CA PHE A 267 -1.24 -2.47 18.07
C PHE A 267 -0.22 -3.54 18.46
N THR A 268 1.03 -3.35 18.04
CA THR A 268 2.09 -4.37 18.14
C THR A 268 2.53 -4.60 19.59
N GLU A 269 2.58 -3.55 20.42
CA GLU A 269 3.00 -3.68 21.82
C GLU A 269 1.81 -4.04 22.73
N GLU A 270 0.61 -3.64 22.34
CA GLU A 270 -0.62 -3.73 23.14
C GLU A 270 -1.34 -5.08 22.99
N ILE A 271 -1.06 -5.82 21.91
CA ILE A 271 -1.66 -7.13 21.68
C ILE A 271 -1.11 -8.17 22.68
N SER A 272 -1.99 -9.03 23.18
CA SER A 272 -1.63 -10.15 24.05
C SER A 272 -0.63 -11.11 23.39
N GLU A 273 0.33 -11.61 24.15
CA GLU A 273 1.34 -12.55 23.67
C GLU A 273 0.72 -13.87 23.18
N THR A 274 -0.40 -14.29 23.80
CA THR A 274 -1.19 -15.43 23.33
C THR A 274 -1.60 -15.29 21.87
N VAL A 275 -1.94 -14.08 21.41
CA VAL A 275 -2.33 -13.81 20.03
C VAL A 275 -1.11 -13.86 19.10
N LYS A 276 0.04 -13.38 19.56
CA LYS A 276 1.30 -13.48 18.80
C LYS A 276 1.71 -14.94 18.62
N ASP A 277 1.63 -15.75 19.67
CA ASP A 277 1.89 -17.19 19.62
C ASP A 277 0.96 -17.92 18.65
N ILE A 278 -0.34 -17.60 18.67
CA ILE A 278 -1.32 -18.14 17.72
C ILE A 278 -0.92 -17.80 16.28
N ALA A 279 -0.52 -16.56 16.00
CA ALA A 279 -0.10 -16.16 14.66
C ALA A 279 1.20 -16.84 14.22
N ILE A 280 2.17 -17.01 15.13
CA ILE A 280 3.42 -17.73 14.86
C ILE A 280 3.12 -19.20 14.55
N LYS A 281 2.32 -19.88 15.38
CA LYS A 281 1.88 -21.27 15.13
C LYS A 281 1.13 -21.40 13.81
N ALA A 282 0.26 -20.43 13.47
CA ALA A 282 -0.43 -20.40 12.18
C ALA A 282 0.54 -20.33 10.99
N SER A 283 1.65 -19.61 11.12
CA SER A 283 2.68 -19.57 10.06
C SER A 283 3.39 -20.91 9.90
N TYR A 284 3.70 -21.60 11.00
CA TYR A 284 4.35 -22.92 10.97
C TYR A 284 3.43 -24.05 10.53
N ALA A 285 2.13 -23.93 10.79
CA ALA A 285 1.12 -24.89 10.36
C ALA A 285 1.08 -25.08 8.84
N ILE A 286 1.54 -24.09 8.06
CA ILE A 286 1.56 -24.15 6.58
C ILE A 286 3.02 -24.34 6.11
N PRO A 287 3.39 -25.53 5.60
CA PRO A 287 4.77 -25.79 5.18
C PRO A 287 5.25 -24.85 4.08
N GLY A 288 6.46 -24.28 4.25
CA GLY A 288 7.06 -23.38 3.27
C GLY A 288 6.46 -21.98 3.25
N LEU A 289 5.90 -21.51 4.37
CA LEU A 289 5.35 -20.16 4.55
C LEU A 289 6.21 -19.33 5.55
N PRO A 290 7.44 -18.92 5.18
CA PRO A 290 8.30 -18.14 6.08
C PRO A 290 7.81 -16.71 6.33
N GLN A 291 6.80 -16.24 5.61
CA GLN A 291 6.20 -14.93 5.84
C GLN A 291 4.72 -14.93 5.44
N CYS A 292 3.89 -14.30 6.25
CA CYS A 292 2.46 -14.18 6.00
C CYS A 292 1.82 -13.07 6.82
N GLY A 293 0.63 -12.63 6.40
CA GLY A 293 -0.29 -11.90 7.29
C GLY A 293 -1.33 -12.86 7.84
N VAL A 294 -1.46 -12.92 9.16
CA VAL A 294 -2.46 -13.72 9.86
C VAL A 294 -3.56 -12.77 10.34
N ASP A 295 -4.78 -12.97 9.85
CA ASP A 295 -5.96 -12.22 10.28
C ASP A 295 -6.64 -12.99 11.41
N VAL A 296 -6.81 -12.33 12.55
CA VAL A 296 -7.39 -12.92 13.76
C VAL A 296 -8.57 -12.09 14.23
N LEU A 297 -9.58 -12.75 14.79
CA LEU A 297 -10.53 -12.11 15.69
C LEU A 297 -10.05 -12.36 17.12
N TYR A 298 -9.94 -11.28 17.89
CA TYR A 298 -9.47 -11.33 19.27
C TYR A 298 -10.50 -10.69 20.20
N ASN A 299 -10.88 -11.41 21.24
CA ASN A 299 -11.69 -10.91 22.34
C ASN A 299 -10.78 -10.67 23.54
N SER A 300 -10.57 -9.40 23.88
CA SER A 300 -9.70 -9.01 24.98
C SER A 300 -10.27 -9.35 26.36
N LYS A 301 -11.59 -9.58 26.49
CA LYS A 301 -12.23 -9.87 27.79
C LYS A 301 -11.94 -11.27 28.30
N ASP A 302 -11.84 -12.24 27.39
CA ASP A 302 -11.57 -13.65 27.71
C ASP A 302 -10.19 -14.10 27.23
N ASN A 303 -9.40 -13.19 26.65
CA ASN A 303 -8.09 -13.45 26.04
C ASN A 303 -8.13 -14.59 25.01
N LYS A 304 -9.24 -14.72 24.26
CA LYS A 304 -9.38 -15.73 23.20
C LYS A 304 -9.20 -15.10 21.82
N ALA A 305 -8.51 -15.82 20.94
CA ALA A 305 -8.38 -15.46 19.54
C ALA A 305 -8.61 -16.67 18.63
N VAL A 306 -9.11 -16.39 17.43
CA VAL A 306 -9.27 -17.37 16.35
C VAL A 306 -8.69 -16.81 15.06
N VAL A 307 -8.02 -17.66 14.28
CA VAL A 307 -7.48 -17.31 12.96
C VAL A 307 -8.60 -17.40 11.92
N ILE A 308 -8.77 -16.34 11.14
CA ILE A 308 -9.80 -16.22 10.10
C ILE A 308 -9.22 -16.44 8.71
N GLU A 309 -8.00 -15.94 8.47
CA GLU A 309 -7.34 -16.03 7.17
C GLU A 309 -5.82 -15.97 7.33
N VAL A 310 -5.10 -16.73 6.51
CA VAL A 310 -3.64 -16.62 6.38
C VAL A 310 -3.31 -16.17 4.96
N ASN A 311 -2.59 -15.05 4.85
CA ASN A 311 -2.31 -14.37 3.59
C ASN A 311 -0.82 -14.47 3.24
N SER A 312 -0.48 -15.31 2.25
CA SER A 312 0.92 -15.46 1.76
C SER A 312 1.49 -14.21 1.08
N ARG A 313 0.65 -13.26 0.66
CA ARG A 313 1.06 -11.99 0.03
C ARG A 313 0.40 -10.81 0.74
N ALA A 314 0.58 -10.71 2.05
CA ALA A 314 0.05 -9.63 2.86
C ALA A 314 0.76 -8.29 2.56
N GLY A 315 -0.01 -7.21 2.49
CA GLY A 315 0.54 -5.85 2.30
C GLY A 315 1.21 -5.32 3.58
N ALA A 316 2.32 -4.60 3.42
CA ALA A 316 3.08 -4.00 4.50
C ALA A 316 2.65 -2.55 4.79
N GLY A 317 1.97 -1.89 3.86
CA GLY A 317 1.69 -0.47 3.91
C GLY A 317 0.83 -0.03 5.10
N GLY A 318 -0.03 -0.89 5.63
CA GLY A 318 -0.79 -0.61 6.85
C GLY A 318 0.10 -0.55 8.10
N HIS A 319 1.18 -1.33 8.13
CA HIS A 319 2.17 -1.33 9.19
C HIS A 319 3.18 -0.18 9.03
N LEU A 320 3.48 0.23 7.79
CA LEU A 320 4.43 1.31 7.50
C LEU A 320 3.84 2.71 7.65
N PHE A 321 2.54 2.85 7.37
CA PHE A 321 1.82 4.13 7.41
C PHE A 321 0.52 3.97 8.20
N PRO A 322 0.58 3.60 9.50
CA PRO A 322 -0.62 3.57 10.32
C PRO A 322 -1.18 4.98 10.47
N LEU A 323 -2.48 5.08 10.70
CA LEU A 323 -3.14 6.33 11.05
C LEU A 323 -2.83 6.75 12.48
N GLU A 324 -2.72 5.76 13.37
CA GLU A 324 -2.44 5.93 14.79
C GLU A 324 -1.40 4.89 15.23
N GLY A 325 -0.53 5.27 16.17
CA GLY A 325 0.57 4.43 16.67
C GLY A 325 1.83 4.46 15.79
N LYS A 326 2.73 3.51 16.01
CA LYS A 326 4.10 3.53 15.47
C LYS A 326 4.22 2.73 14.18
N ALA A 327 4.97 3.24 13.20
CA ALA A 327 5.27 2.47 12.01
C ALA A 327 6.21 1.28 12.29
N ARG A 328 5.92 0.12 11.68
CA ARG A 328 6.72 -1.11 11.77
C ARG A 328 7.40 -1.40 10.44
N ASP A 329 8.72 -1.60 10.49
CA ASP A 329 9.57 -1.79 9.31
C ASP A 329 9.55 -3.23 8.79
N ILE A 330 8.37 -3.63 8.27
CA ILE A 330 8.16 -4.96 7.69
C ILE A 330 9.15 -5.27 6.54
N PRO A 331 9.44 -4.34 5.60
CA PRO A 331 10.44 -4.57 4.57
C PRO A 331 11.82 -4.91 5.13
N LYS A 332 12.28 -4.22 6.17
CA LYS A 332 13.57 -4.53 6.83
C LYS A 332 13.60 -5.97 7.35
N LYS A 333 12.52 -6.42 8.01
CA LYS A 333 12.41 -7.80 8.53
C LYS A 333 12.43 -8.84 7.41
N ILE A 334 11.68 -8.62 6.33
CA ILE A 334 11.68 -9.51 5.16
C ILE A 334 13.07 -9.54 4.51
N ILE A 335 13.67 -8.38 4.21
CA ILE A 335 14.98 -8.35 3.56
C ILE A 335 16.08 -8.96 4.43
N ASN A 336 16.02 -8.82 5.77
CA ASN A 336 16.93 -9.54 6.67
C ASN A 336 16.82 -11.06 6.52
N TYR A 337 15.61 -11.61 6.37
CA TYR A 337 15.40 -13.05 6.20
C TYR A 337 15.91 -13.58 4.86
N TYR A 338 15.77 -12.81 3.78
CA TYR A 338 16.26 -13.20 2.46
C TYR A 338 17.76 -12.93 2.27
N PHE A 339 18.28 -11.85 2.85
CA PHE A 339 19.66 -11.39 2.73
C PHE A 339 20.25 -11.03 4.10
N PRO A 340 20.57 -12.03 4.96
CA PRO A 340 20.97 -11.80 6.36
C PRO A 340 22.24 -10.97 6.51
N ASN A 341 23.14 -11.01 5.52
CA ASN A 341 24.39 -10.26 5.53
C ASN A 341 24.26 -8.83 4.95
N SER A 342 23.09 -8.48 4.41
CA SER A 342 22.87 -7.14 3.84
C SER A 342 22.63 -6.11 4.95
N LYS A 343 23.24 -4.93 4.83
CA LYS A 343 23.06 -3.80 5.75
C LYS A 343 22.85 -2.52 4.97
N ILE A 344 22.15 -1.55 5.57
CA ILE A 344 22.00 -0.22 4.97
C ILE A 344 23.41 0.36 4.80
N ILE A 345 23.74 0.77 3.58
CA ILE A 345 25.10 1.21 3.23
C ILE A 345 25.42 2.56 3.90
N ASN A 346 24.46 3.48 3.88
CA ASN A 346 24.65 4.82 4.41
C ASN A 346 23.28 5.42 4.80
N GLU A 347 23.11 5.73 6.09
CA GLU A 347 21.85 6.26 6.61
C GLU A 347 21.61 7.73 6.24
N ASP A 348 22.66 8.50 6.00
CA ASP A 348 22.60 9.94 5.68
C ASP A 348 22.00 10.21 4.30
N ILE A 349 22.10 9.23 3.40
CA ILE A 349 21.55 9.31 2.03
C ILE A 349 20.28 8.46 1.84
N ASN A 350 19.58 8.12 2.92
CA ASN A 350 18.27 7.45 2.89
C ASN A 350 17.13 8.31 2.30
N ASN A 351 17.43 9.50 1.80
CA ASN A 351 16.54 10.37 1.04
C ASN A 351 16.71 10.18 -0.49
N LEU A 352 17.67 9.38 -0.94
CA LEU A 352 17.80 8.97 -2.34
C LEU A 352 16.73 7.94 -2.72
N PHE A 353 16.20 8.06 -3.93
CA PHE A 353 15.23 7.12 -4.49
C PHE A 353 15.39 6.96 -6.01
N PHE A 354 14.98 5.82 -6.57
CA PHE A 354 15.04 5.58 -8.02
C PHE A 354 13.75 6.01 -8.75
N ASP A 355 13.83 6.21 -10.07
CA ASP A 355 12.72 6.68 -10.92
C ASP A 355 11.69 5.57 -11.21
N TYR A 356 10.92 5.23 -10.18
CA TYR A 356 9.96 4.14 -10.24
C TYR A 356 8.85 4.35 -11.28
N GLU A 357 8.44 5.59 -11.52
CA GLU A 357 7.39 5.92 -12.51
C GLU A 357 7.86 5.62 -13.93
N SER A 358 9.06 6.06 -14.31
CA SER A 358 9.61 5.75 -15.62
C SER A 358 9.75 4.24 -15.84
N TYR A 359 10.28 3.51 -14.85
CA TYR A 359 10.44 2.06 -14.97
C TYR A 359 9.10 1.34 -15.11
N TRP A 360 8.11 1.73 -14.30
CA TRP A 360 6.77 1.17 -14.36
C TRP A 360 6.12 1.39 -15.72
N ASN A 361 6.23 2.61 -16.27
CA ASN A 361 5.61 2.96 -17.55
C ASN A 361 6.22 2.18 -18.72
N LEU A 362 7.55 2.04 -18.78
CA LEU A 362 8.25 1.26 -19.80
C LEU A 362 7.86 -0.23 -19.77
N LEU A 363 7.82 -0.82 -18.57
CA LEU A 363 7.42 -2.21 -18.36
C LEU A 363 5.95 -2.43 -18.70
N LYS A 364 5.04 -1.56 -18.24
CA LYS A 364 3.61 -1.69 -18.52
C LYS A 364 3.26 -1.52 -19.99
N SER A 365 3.92 -0.61 -20.70
CA SER A 365 3.71 -0.44 -22.13
C SER A 365 4.33 -1.55 -22.99
N GLY A 366 5.08 -2.49 -22.40
CA GLY A 366 5.79 -3.52 -23.13
C GLY A 366 7.02 -3.01 -23.91
N LYS A 367 7.47 -1.77 -23.65
CA LYS A 367 8.67 -1.20 -24.28
C LYS A 367 9.96 -1.80 -23.69
N ALA A 368 9.87 -2.37 -22.50
CA ALA A 368 10.89 -3.17 -21.86
C ALA A 368 10.23 -4.38 -21.20
N GLN A 369 10.93 -5.52 -21.18
CA GLN A 369 10.54 -6.68 -20.37
C GLN A 369 11.27 -6.72 -19.03
N GLU A 370 12.45 -6.10 -18.96
CA GLU A 370 13.30 -6.05 -17.78
C GLU A 370 14.03 -4.69 -17.71
N ILE A 371 14.19 -4.17 -16.49
CA ILE A 371 14.91 -2.93 -16.20
C ILE A 371 15.78 -3.13 -14.98
N LYS A 372 17.10 -3.13 -15.20
CA LYS A 372 18.10 -3.09 -14.13
C LYS A 372 18.22 -1.66 -13.60
N VAL A 373 17.99 -1.49 -12.30
CA VAL A 373 18.12 -0.20 -11.63
C VAL A 373 19.59 0.07 -11.35
N ALA A 374 20.03 1.32 -11.56
CA ALA A 374 21.40 1.71 -11.25
C ALA A 374 21.68 1.47 -9.74
N PRO A 375 22.89 1.00 -9.39
CA PRO A 375 23.20 0.60 -8.02
C PRO A 375 23.11 1.79 -7.07
N PHE A 376 22.80 1.50 -5.80
CA PHE A 376 22.84 2.52 -4.77
C PHE A 376 24.27 3.07 -4.63
N PRO A 377 24.46 4.40 -4.53
CA PRO A 377 25.78 5.00 -4.39
C PRO A 377 26.55 4.41 -3.20
N LYS A 378 27.86 4.19 -3.39
CA LYS A 378 28.78 3.71 -2.36
C LYS A 378 29.78 4.82 -2.01
N GLY A 379 30.34 4.75 -0.79
CA GLY A 379 31.32 5.72 -0.30
C GLY A 379 30.69 6.92 0.41
N GLU A 380 31.52 7.91 0.74
CA GLU A 380 31.07 9.16 1.35
C GLU A 380 30.39 10.03 0.28
N ILE A 381 29.10 10.27 0.47
CA ILE A 381 28.27 11.06 -0.45
C ILE A 381 27.76 12.27 0.32
N ILE A 382 28.05 13.46 -0.20
CA ILE A 382 27.48 14.71 0.33
C ILE A 382 26.30 15.14 -0.53
N MET A 383 25.34 15.82 0.09
CA MET A 383 24.19 16.42 -0.61
C MET A 383 24.17 17.93 -0.38
N LYS A 384 24.40 18.69 -1.45
CA LYS A 384 24.47 20.15 -1.40
C LYS A 384 23.40 20.79 -2.27
N LYS A 385 22.95 21.95 -1.82
CA LYS A 385 22.09 22.88 -2.56
C LYS A 385 22.85 24.18 -2.75
N PHE A 386 22.98 24.59 -4.00
CA PHE A 386 23.55 25.86 -4.42
C PHE A 386 22.45 26.69 -5.09
N ASN A 387 22.29 27.95 -4.67
CA ASN A 387 21.46 28.92 -5.38
C ASN A 387 22.37 29.97 -6.00
N PHE A 388 22.21 30.18 -7.30
CA PHE A 388 22.91 31.21 -8.08
C PHE A 388 21.91 32.30 -8.43
N ILE A 389 22.20 33.52 -8.01
CA ILE A 389 21.42 34.72 -8.35
C ILE A 389 22.16 35.45 -9.46
N MET A 390 21.47 35.71 -10.56
CA MET A 390 22.01 36.37 -11.75
C MET A 390 21.73 37.87 -11.70
N ALA A 391 22.60 38.68 -12.31
CA ALA A 391 22.39 40.13 -12.45
C ALA A 391 21.16 40.44 -13.31
N ASP A 392 21.00 39.70 -14.40
CA ASP A 392 19.93 39.88 -15.37
C ASP A 392 18.97 38.69 -15.41
N LYS A 393 17.77 38.92 -15.94
CA LYS A 393 16.81 37.85 -16.21
C LYS A 393 17.29 37.03 -17.40
N ILE A 394 17.89 35.87 -17.16
CA ILE A 394 18.39 35.00 -18.24
C ILE A 394 18.01 33.55 -18.01
N ALA A 395 17.57 32.92 -19.11
CA ALA A 395 17.44 31.48 -19.21
C ALA A 395 18.62 30.90 -20.00
N LEU A 396 19.37 29.97 -19.40
CA LEU A 396 20.28 29.07 -20.12
C LEU A 396 19.59 28.51 -21.38
N ASN A 397 20.31 28.51 -22.50
CA ASN A 397 19.79 27.94 -23.73
C ASN A 397 19.77 26.40 -23.68
N LYS A 398 19.10 25.79 -24.66
CA LYS A 398 18.94 24.32 -24.74
C LYS A 398 20.29 23.58 -24.74
N SER A 399 21.28 24.10 -25.48
CA SER A 399 22.61 23.51 -25.60
C SER A 399 23.37 23.52 -24.27
N GLN A 400 23.36 24.65 -23.55
CA GLN A 400 23.98 24.76 -22.24
C GLN A 400 23.38 23.76 -21.23
N PHE A 401 22.05 23.64 -21.21
CA PHE A 401 21.39 22.63 -20.38
C PHE A 401 21.83 21.20 -20.75
N GLU A 402 21.91 20.86 -22.04
CA GLU A 402 22.36 19.54 -22.48
C GLU A 402 23.81 19.25 -22.09
N LEU A 403 24.70 20.25 -22.19
CA LEU A 403 26.08 20.13 -21.74
C LEU A 403 26.20 19.89 -20.23
N ILE A 404 25.42 20.61 -19.42
CA ILE A 404 25.35 20.39 -17.97
C ILE A 404 24.85 18.98 -17.66
N GLY A 405 23.77 18.54 -18.32
CA GLY A 405 23.23 17.19 -18.15
C GLY A 405 24.23 16.09 -18.53
N LYS A 406 24.96 16.26 -19.64
CA LYS A 406 26.03 15.34 -20.07
C LYS A 406 27.17 15.27 -19.04
N LYS A 407 27.63 16.41 -18.52
CA LYS A 407 28.68 16.46 -17.49
C LYS A 407 28.22 15.79 -16.20
N ALA A 408 27.01 16.07 -15.73
CA ALA A 408 26.44 15.42 -14.54
C ALA A 408 26.31 13.89 -14.71
N SER A 409 25.87 13.43 -15.88
CA SER A 409 25.80 12.01 -16.22
C SER A 409 27.18 11.34 -16.23
N LYS A 410 28.19 11.99 -16.84
CA LYS A 410 29.59 11.52 -16.84
C LYS A 410 30.13 11.36 -15.42
N PHE A 411 29.77 12.27 -14.53
CA PHE A 411 30.12 12.23 -13.12
C PHE A 411 29.32 11.24 -12.28
N ARG A 412 28.25 10.66 -12.83
CA ARG A 412 27.36 9.73 -12.13
C ARG A 412 26.79 10.32 -10.83
N VAL A 413 26.58 11.63 -10.80
CA VAL A 413 25.92 12.29 -9.67
C VAL A 413 24.40 12.20 -9.79
N SER A 414 23.74 12.30 -8.64
CA SER A 414 22.29 12.47 -8.59
C SER A 414 21.96 13.92 -8.27
N GLY A 415 20.91 14.48 -8.83
CA GLY A 415 20.73 15.92 -8.73
C GLY A 415 19.61 16.49 -9.57
N TYR A 416 19.48 17.81 -9.49
CA TYR A 416 18.80 18.56 -10.51
C TYR A 416 19.34 19.99 -10.61
N LEU A 417 19.18 20.57 -11.78
CA LEU A 417 19.25 22.01 -12.00
C LEU A 417 17.86 22.53 -12.33
N LYS A 418 17.38 23.54 -11.61
CA LYS A 418 16.09 24.18 -11.90
C LYS A 418 16.19 25.70 -11.92
N LEU A 419 15.42 26.31 -12.82
CA LEU A 419 15.12 27.74 -12.79
C LEU A 419 14.04 27.99 -11.72
N LYS A 420 14.39 28.66 -10.62
CA LYS A 420 13.51 28.91 -9.47
C LYS A 420 12.70 30.20 -9.62
N SER A 421 13.31 31.24 -10.15
CA SER A 421 12.70 32.51 -10.59
C SER A 421 13.36 32.96 -11.89
N GLU A 422 12.97 34.11 -12.44
CA GLU A 422 13.54 34.64 -13.70
C GLU A 422 15.05 34.93 -13.64
N ASN A 423 15.64 35.00 -12.45
CA ASN A 423 17.06 35.29 -12.20
C ASN A 423 17.71 34.37 -11.15
N GLU A 424 17.06 33.31 -10.71
CA GLU A 424 17.60 32.38 -9.70
C GLU A 424 17.63 30.95 -10.23
N TYR A 425 18.83 30.37 -10.26
CA TYR A 425 19.05 28.95 -10.51
C TYR A 425 19.32 28.20 -9.21
N GLN A 426 18.72 27.03 -9.07
CA GLN A 426 19.01 26.12 -7.96
C GLN A 426 19.59 24.81 -8.49
N LEU A 427 20.82 24.52 -8.10
CA LEU A 427 21.48 23.24 -8.27
C LEU A 427 21.35 22.46 -6.96
N VAL A 428 20.78 21.26 -7.03
CA VAL A 428 20.91 20.26 -5.97
C VAL A 428 21.70 19.10 -6.54
N VAL A 429 22.73 18.66 -5.82
CA VAL A 429 23.60 17.58 -6.27
C VAL A 429 24.03 16.72 -5.09
N ALA A 430 24.08 15.42 -5.35
CA ALA A 430 24.57 14.39 -4.46
C ALA A 430 25.63 13.54 -5.17
N GLY A 431 26.78 13.39 -4.52
CA GLY A 431 27.92 12.63 -5.01
C GLY A 431 29.12 12.73 -4.07
N PRO A 432 30.27 12.17 -4.46
CA PRO A 432 31.54 12.43 -3.78
C PRO A 432 31.80 13.93 -3.70
N LYS A 433 32.44 14.38 -2.61
CA LYS A 433 32.61 15.80 -2.29
C LYS A 433 33.25 16.58 -3.44
N GLU A 434 34.35 16.08 -3.97
CA GLU A 434 35.14 16.70 -5.04
C GLU A 434 34.30 16.83 -6.31
N VAL A 435 33.55 15.79 -6.67
CA VAL A 435 32.69 15.74 -7.85
C VAL A 435 31.50 16.70 -7.74
N VAL A 436 30.95 16.85 -6.53
CA VAL A 436 29.88 17.81 -6.23
C VAL A 436 30.34 19.24 -6.49
N TYR A 437 31.52 19.61 -6.00
CA TYR A 437 32.07 20.95 -6.20
C TYR A 437 32.52 21.18 -7.65
N GLU A 438 33.12 20.18 -8.32
CA GLU A 438 33.48 20.29 -9.74
C GLU A 438 32.24 20.53 -10.63
N LEU A 439 31.12 19.83 -10.38
CA LEU A 439 29.88 20.08 -11.12
C LEU A 439 29.32 21.48 -10.82
N LYS A 440 29.38 21.90 -9.55
CA LYS A 440 28.93 23.23 -9.13
C LYS A 440 29.69 24.34 -9.85
N ASP A 441 31.02 24.24 -9.95
CA ASP A 441 31.84 25.22 -10.64
C ASP A 441 31.60 25.19 -12.15
N TYR A 442 31.44 24.00 -12.74
CA TYR A 442 31.08 23.88 -14.16
C TYR A 442 29.72 24.53 -14.47
N VAL A 443 28.72 24.37 -13.59
CA VAL A 443 27.42 25.03 -13.74
C VAL A 443 27.56 26.55 -13.60
N ALA A 444 28.33 27.03 -12.61
CA ALA A 444 28.61 28.45 -12.42
C ALA A 444 29.27 29.07 -13.66
N GLU A 445 30.27 28.40 -14.25
CA GLU A 445 30.93 28.85 -15.50
C GLU A 445 29.94 29.01 -16.66
N LYS A 446 29.00 28.06 -16.82
CA LYS A 446 27.98 28.16 -17.89
C LYS A 446 26.96 29.26 -17.64
N LEU A 447 26.62 29.52 -16.38
CA LEU A 447 25.72 30.60 -15.98
C LEU A 447 26.37 31.97 -16.15
N ASP A 448 27.63 32.11 -15.73
CA ASP A 448 28.37 33.37 -15.79
C ASP A 448 28.65 33.83 -17.24
N LYS A 449 28.86 32.87 -18.15
CA LYS A 449 28.88 33.10 -19.61
C LYS A 449 27.57 33.66 -20.17
N SER A 450 26.47 33.53 -19.43
CA SER A 450 25.16 34.03 -19.83
C SER A 450 24.83 35.38 -19.18
N SER A 451 24.99 35.51 -17.85
CA SER A 451 24.91 36.78 -17.10
C SER A 451 25.79 36.65 -15.87
N LYS A 452 26.29 37.78 -15.34
CA LYS A 452 27.12 37.79 -14.13
C LYS A 452 26.36 37.20 -12.93
N ILE A 453 26.99 36.27 -12.21
CA ILE A 453 26.46 35.80 -10.92
C ILE A 453 26.70 36.90 -9.86
N THR A 454 25.63 37.39 -9.23
CA THR A 454 25.69 38.42 -8.18
C THR A 454 25.78 37.83 -6.78
N SER A 455 25.25 36.62 -6.58
CA SER A 455 25.31 35.92 -5.30
C SER A 455 25.25 34.41 -5.49
N GLU A 456 26.08 33.70 -4.73
CA GLU A 456 26.03 32.24 -4.59
C GLU A 456 25.77 31.88 -3.13
N LYS A 457 24.77 31.02 -2.88
CA LYS A 457 24.46 30.51 -1.53
C LYS A 457 24.50 28.99 -1.51
N ALA A 458 25.42 28.42 -0.73
CA ALA A 458 25.53 26.99 -0.49
C ALA A 458 24.88 26.58 0.83
N SER A 459 24.25 25.40 0.86
CA SER A 459 23.67 24.82 2.07
C SER A 459 23.58 23.29 1.95
N ASN A 460 23.50 22.59 3.08
CA ASN A 460 23.20 21.16 3.06
C ASN A 460 21.77 20.92 2.57
N PHE A 461 21.57 19.87 1.78
CA PHE A 461 20.25 19.48 1.29
C PHE A 461 19.73 18.26 2.06
N THR A 462 18.59 18.43 2.75
CA THR A 462 17.94 17.38 3.55
C THR A 462 16.59 16.91 2.96
N GLY A 463 16.28 17.35 1.74
CA GLY A 463 15.11 16.90 0.98
C GLY A 463 15.37 15.58 0.27
N SER A 464 14.40 15.05 -0.47
CA SER A 464 14.62 13.85 -1.29
C SER A 464 15.17 14.16 -2.66
N LEU A 465 15.95 13.21 -3.16
CA LEU A 465 16.60 13.34 -4.44
C LEU A 465 16.46 12.05 -5.24
N LYS A 466 15.98 12.19 -6.47
CA LYS A 466 15.88 11.09 -7.41
C LYS A 466 17.29 10.73 -7.91
N LEU A 467 17.55 9.45 -8.09
CA LEU A 467 18.78 8.96 -8.70
C LEU A 467 18.86 9.44 -10.16
N GLY A 468 20.03 9.91 -10.56
CA GLY A 468 20.24 10.59 -11.85
C GLY A 468 20.07 12.10 -11.75
N PHE A 469 20.26 12.80 -12.87
CA PHE A 469 20.30 14.27 -12.89
C PHE A 469 19.19 14.83 -13.79
N ASP A 470 18.26 15.59 -13.21
CA ASP A 470 17.15 16.21 -13.94
C ASP A 470 17.43 17.70 -14.25
N ILE A 471 16.89 18.19 -15.37
CA ILE A 471 16.94 19.61 -15.73
C ILE A 471 15.54 20.17 -15.90
N TYR A 472 15.21 21.18 -15.09
CA TYR A 472 13.92 21.85 -15.10
C TYR A 472 14.06 23.25 -15.69
N ARG A 473 13.70 23.38 -16.97
CA ARG A 473 13.91 24.60 -17.78
C ARG A 473 12.87 25.71 -17.56
N LYS A 474 11.76 25.42 -16.87
CA LYS A 474 10.69 26.39 -16.58
C LYS A 474 10.43 26.43 -15.08
N PRO A 475 10.13 27.61 -14.49
CA PRO A 475 9.63 27.66 -13.13
C PRO A 475 8.32 26.85 -13.07
N LYS A 476 8.15 26.03 -12.01
CA LYS A 476 6.87 25.34 -11.78
C LYS A 476 5.80 26.42 -11.67
N LYS A 477 4.85 26.47 -12.62
CA LYS A 477 3.63 27.27 -12.45
C LYS A 477 2.96 26.80 -11.15
N THR A 478 2.85 27.68 -10.16
CA THR A 478 1.93 27.50 -9.05
C THR A 478 0.54 27.35 -9.68
N VAL A 479 0.01 26.13 -9.68
CA VAL A 479 -1.39 25.89 -10.03
C VAL A 479 -2.21 26.50 -8.90
N LYS A 480 -2.59 27.78 -9.03
CA LYS A 480 -3.75 28.29 -8.31
C LYS A 480 -4.94 27.49 -8.83
N ILE A 481 -5.49 26.64 -7.98
CA ILE A 481 -6.78 25.98 -8.23
C ILE A 481 -7.81 27.11 -8.29
N LYS A 482 -8.09 27.62 -9.49
CA LYS A 482 -9.32 28.37 -9.75
C LYS A 482 -10.41 27.32 -9.91
N SER A 483 -11.27 27.21 -8.89
CA SER A 483 -12.57 26.57 -9.03
C SER A 483 -13.34 27.29 -10.15
N LYS A 484 -13.37 26.71 -11.34
CA LYS A 484 -14.37 27.06 -12.35
C LYS A 484 -15.33 25.90 -12.46
N ASN A 485 -16.54 26.13 -11.95
CA ASN A 485 -17.74 25.39 -12.28
C ASN A 485 -17.88 25.36 -13.80
N ASN A 486 -17.76 24.17 -14.40
CA ASN A 486 -18.30 23.89 -15.73
C ASN A 486 -19.23 22.68 -15.60
N SER A 487 -20.45 22.95 -15.15
CA SER A 487 -21.63 22.18 -15.50
C SER A 487 -21.90 22.35 -17.00
N LYS A 488 -22.30 21.25 -17.66
CA LYS A 488 -22.63 21.11 -19.10
C LYS A 488 -21.46 20.73 -20.01
N THR A 489 -21.21 19.43 -20.08
CA THR A 489 -20.88 18.63 -21.29
C THR A 489 -20.41 17.24 -20.82
N ASN A 490 -21.35 16.38 -20.44
CA ASN A 490 -21.01 14.99 -20.07
C ASN A 490 -22.18 13.99 -20.28
N SER A 491 -23.15 14.35 -21.12
CA SER A 491 -24.31 13.50 -21.44
C SER A 491 -24.11 12.62 -22.68
N GLU A 492 -23.17 12.93 -23.58
CA GLU A 492 -23.06 12.21 -24.87
C GLU A 492 -21.92 11.17 -24.93
N SER A 493 -21.00 11.16 -23.97
CA SER A 493 -19.89 10.19 -23.91
C SER A 493 -20.20 8.94 -23.06
N LYS A 494 -21.37 8.89 -22.39
CA LYS A 494 -21.77 7.77 -21.51
C LYS A 494 -22.61 6.69 -22.22
N THR A 495 -23.15 6.98 -23.40
CA THR A 495 -23.94 6.02 -24.19
C THR A 495 -23.06 5.04 -24.97
N ASN A 496 -21.93 5.50 -25.55
CA ASN A 496 -21.04 4.63 -26.35
C ASN A 496 -20.12 3.68 -25.54
N LEU A 497 -20.06 3.82 -24.22
CA LEU A 497 -19.26 2.95 -23.33
C LEU A 497 -20.07 1.81 -22.69
N LYS A 498 -21.41 1.82 -22.79
CA LYS A 498 -22.26 0.72 -22.29
C LYS A 498 -22.43 -0.40 -23.31
N GLU A 499 -22.43 -0.11 -24.61
CA GLU A 499 -22.62 -1.13 -25.65
C GLU A 499 -21.37 -1.99 -25.91
N ASN A 500 -20.17 -1.45 -25.71
CA ASN A 500 -18.92 -2.21 -25.87
C ASN A 500 -18.54 -3.08 -24.67
N LYS A 501 -19.24 -2.97 -23.54
CA LYS A 501 -18.97 -3.79 -22.34
C LYS A 501 -19.76 -5.10 -22.30
N GLN A 502 -20.85 -5.22 -23.08
CA GLN A 502 -21.63 -6.46 -23.18
C GLN A 502 -21.10 -7.45 -24.23
N LYS A 503 -20.16 -7.06 -25.10
CA LYS A 503 -19.55 -7.97 -26.11
C LYS A 503 -18.25 -8.65 -25.66
N VAL A 504 -17.67 -8.26 -24.51
CA VAL A 504 -16.37 -8.81 -24.05
C VAL A 504 -16.54 -9.91 -22.99
N ASP A 505 -17.67 -9.97 -22.27
CA ASP A 505 -17.92 -10.97 -21.22
C ASP A 505 -18.45 -12.33 -21.74
N LYS A 506 -18.42 -12.59 -23.05
CA LYS A 506 -18.80 -13.89 -23.68
C LYS A 506 -17.64 -14.69 -24.29
N LYS A 507 -16.38 -14.28 -24.12
CA LYS A 507 -15.22 -14.99 -24.74
C LYS A 507 -14.02 -15.30 -23.83
N ALA A 508 -14.20 -15.35 -22.50
CA ALA A 508 -13.15 -15.79 -21.59
C ALA A 508 -13.66 -16.86 -20.62
N GLY A 509 -14.00 -18.03 -21.15
CA GLY A 509 -14.02 -19.30 -20.42
C GLY A 509 -12.76 -20.07 -20.78
N ILE A 510 -11.82 -20.14 -19.84
CA ILE A 510 -10.81 -21.16 -19.49
C ILE A 510 -9.92 -20.52 -18.41
#